data_AF-A0A8S3ZDL1-F1
#
_entry.id   AF-A0A8S3ZDL1-F1
#
_cell.length_a   1.000
_cell.length_b   1.000
_cell.length_c   1.000
_cell.angle_alpha   90.00
_cell.angle_beta   90.00
_cell.angle_gamma   90.00
#
_symmetry.space_group_name_H-M   'P 1'
#
loop_
_entity.id
_entity.type
_entity.pdbx_description
1 polymer ?
#
loop_
_entity_poly.entity_id
_entity_poly.type
_entity_poly.pdbx_seq_one_letter_code
_entity_poly.pdbx_strand_id
1 'polypeptide(L)'
;MADGCLECHRCVGYRLSLLHGWRCYFKAGQCLLLSSLVLFMIFDQAESRRDSCKNTYGDDATCDLWTRQGQCEVTEWMLDNCERSCGLCIVDKDENSKFQRILDEFYDYRSREFPEYATYVGYHDYDDALESFRLSAFDRRKNETNGYITRLKALDTGHLSKVNKREVRILTSYLQTFVDGYKWRDYGALNSINFLEGLAKGPQWPLYARLESEHDFQRYLKRLASFPDQINEQIALMKRAITLKRSSHMVSV
;
A
#
# COMPACT_ATOMS: atom_id res chain seq x y z
N MET A 1 40.42 -13.57 -34.26
CA MET A 1 40.42 -12.43 -33.32
C MET A 1 39.07 -12.50 -32.62
N ALA A 2 38.95 -13.14 -31.45
CA ALA A 2 39.54 -12.70 -30.17
C ALA A 2 38.96 -11.31 -29.82
N ASP A 3 38.31 -11.00 -28.71
CA ASP A 3 38.10 -11.62 -27.39
C ASP A 3 36.83 -10.94 -26.79
N GLY A 4 36.02 -11.57 -25.94
CA GLY A 4 36.21 -11.65 -24.49
C GLY A 4 35.16 -10.78 -23.78
N CYS A 5 34.03 -11.30 -23.29
CA CYS A 5 33.84 -11.98 -22.00
C CYS A 5 34.51 -11.30 -20.80
N LEU A 6 33.72 -11.06 -19.74
CA LEU A 6 33.92 -11.49 -18.34
C LEU A 6 33.04 -10.60 -17.44
N GLU A 7 31.91 -11.12 -16.95
CA GLU A 7 31.76 -11.92 -15.73
C GLU A 7 31.80 -11.09 -14.44
N CYS A 8 30.78 -11.27 -13.60
CA CYS A 8 31.00 -11.37 -12.17
C CYS A 8 30.13 -12.49 -11.59
N HIS A 9 30.81 -13.64 -11.44
CA HIS A 9 30.70 -14.69 -10.43
C HIS A 9 29.68 -14.46 -9.28
N ARG A 10 28.77 -15.39 -8.97
CA ARG A 10 28.93 -16.79 -8.47
C ARG A 10 29.32 -16.84 -6.98
N CYS A 11 28.54 -17.63 -6.21
CA CYS A 11 28.84 -18.43 -5.01
C CYS A 11 27.89 -18.15 -3.82
N VAL A 12 26.95 -19.03 -3.45
CA VAL A 12 27.05 -20.42 -2.93
C VAL A 12 27.32 -20.47 -1.43
N GLY A 13 26.43 -21.13 -0.68
CA GLY A 13 26.87 -22.11 0.33
C GLY A 13 26.09 -22.22 1.64
N TYR A 14 25.37 -23.36 1.77
CA TYR A 14 25.20 -24.25 2.94
C TYR A 14 24.53 -23.71 4.23
N ARG A 15 23.38 -24.21 4.75
CA ARG A 15 22.80 -25.56 5.00
C ARG A 15 23.44 -26.33 6.17
N LEU A 16 22.56 -26.71 7.11
CA LEU A 16 22.59 -27.71 8.20
C LEU A 16 22.54 -27.09 9.60
N SER A 17 21.75 -27.54 10.58
CA SER A 17 20.62 -28.48 10.73
C SER A 17 20.40 -28.61 12.26
N LEU A 18 19.32 -29.30 12.66
CA LEU A 18 18.99 -29.80 14.01
C LEU A 18 18.02 -28.89 14.80
N LEU A 19 16.92 -29.35 15.41
CA LEU A 19 16.16 -30.61 15.36
C LEU A 19 15.02 -30.45 16.41
N HIS A 20 13.89 -31.15 16.20
CA HIS A 20 12.75 -31.38 17.11
C HIS A 20 11.79 -30.19 17.32
N GLY A 21 10.54 -30.22 16.85
CA GLY A 21 9.50 -31.21 17.17
C GLY A 21 8.90 -30.83 18.53
N TRP A 22 7.61 -30.52 18.65
CA TRP A 22 6.56 -31.49 18.97
C TRP A 22 5.18 -31.04 18.43
N ARG A 23 4.33 -32.04 18.15
CA ARG A 23 3.01 -31.94 17.52
C ARG A 23 1.87 -32.17 18.54
N CYS A 24 0.75 -31.52 18.23
CA CYS A 24 -0.67 -31.95 18.33
C CYS A 24 -1.30 -32.34 19.68
N TYR A 25 -2.46 -31.71 19.97
CA TYR A 25 -3.72 -32.36 20.42
C TYR A 25 -4.91 -31.48 19.94
N PHE A 26 -5.66 -31.88 18.91
CA PHE A 26 -6.92 -32.66 18.87
C PHE A 26 -8.19 -31.92 19.36
N LYS A 27 -9.10 -31.69 18.40
CA LYS A 27 -10.49 -31.19 18.52
C LYS A 27 -11.42 -32.23 19.16
N ALA A 28 -12.34 -31.80 20.01
CA ALA A 28 -13.78 -32.16 19.99
C ALA A 28 -14.55 -31.43 21.11
N GLY A 29 -15.71 -30.83 20.79
CA GLY A 29 -16.63 -30.27 21.79
C GLY A 29 -17.40 -29.03 21.33
N GLN A 30 -18.30 -29.19 20.35
CA GLN A 30 -19.33 -28.18 20.03
C GLN A 30 -20.47 -28.25 21.05
N CYS A 31 -20.98 -27.09 21.46
CA CYS A 31 -22.38 -26.92 21.84
C CYS A 31 -22.88 -25.59 21.27
N LEU A 32 -23.70 -25.68 20.22
CA LEU A 32 -24.34 -24.57 19.51
C LEU A 32 -25.66 -24.21 20.21
N LEU A 33 -25.93 -22.91 20.37
CA LEU A 33 -27.27 -22.36 20.14
C LEU A 33 -27.13 -21.08 19.30
N LEU A 34 -27.71 -21.17 18.10
CA LEU A 34 -27.68 -20.22 16.99
C LEU A 34 -28.87 -19.25 17.09
N SER A 35 -28.60 -17.94 17.02
CA SER A 35 -29.39 -16.90 16.32
C SER A 35 -28.66 -15.56 16.58
N SER A 36 -28.00 -14.90 15.64
CA SER A 36 -28.46 -14.53 14.32
C SER A 36 -27.28 -14.45 13.35
N LEU A 37 -27.49 -15.05 12.19
CA LEU A 37 -26.57 -15.04 11.06
C LEU A 37 -26.41 -13.61 10.50
N VAL A 38 -25.22 -13.41 9.91
CA VAL A 38 -24.84 -12.33 8.97
C VAL A 38 -24.32 -11.04 9.60
N LEU A 39 -23.16 -11.08 10.25
CA LEU A 39 -22.21 -9.96 10.22
C LEU A 39 -20.76 -10.35 10.60
N PHE A 40 -20.23 -11.46 10.07
CA PHE A 40 -18.84 -11.86 10.34
C PHE A 40 -18.08 -12.37 9.10
N MET A 41 -18.50 -11.97 7.89
CA MET A 41 -17.83 -12.38 6.64
C MET A 41 -17.76 -11.26 5.60
N ILE A 42 -17.46 -10.02 5.99
CA ILE A 42 -16.99 -9.00 5.05
C ILE A 42 -15.96 -8.12 5.76
N PHE A 43 -14.75 -8.63 5.99
CA PHE A 43 -13.50 -7.86 6.19
C PHE A 43 -12.36 -8.87 6.31
N ASP A 44 -12.16 -9.70 5.28
CA ASP A 44 -10.95 -10.52 5.14
C ASP A 44 -10.64 -10.83 3.67
N GLN A 45 -10.70 -9.80 2.83
CA GLN A 45 -10.42 -9.93 1.39
C GLN A 45 -9.71 -8.68 0.87
N ALA A 46 -8.58 -8.37 1.50
CA ALA A 46 -7.54 -7.51 0.91
C ALA A 46 -6.13 -7.87 1.39
N GLU A 47 -5.98 -8.71 2.43
CA GLU A 47 -4.68 -9.09 3.00
C GLU A 47 -4.03 -10.31 2.31
N SER A 48 -4.75 -11.08 1.48
CA SER A 48 -4.23 -12.38 1.01
C SER A 48 -3.40 -12.36 -0.27
N ARG A 49 -3.11 -11.20 -0.86
CA ARG A 49 -2.41 -11.13 -2.16
C ARG A 49 -0.90 -10.87 -2.08
N ARG A 50 -0.26 -10.97 -0.90
CA ARG A 50 1.08 -10.39 -0.70
C ARG A 50 2.10 -11.17 0.14
N ASP A 51 1.95 -12.48 0.27
CA ASP A 51 2.99 -13.34 0.90
C ASP A 51 3.19 -14.72 0.24
N SER A 52 2.63 -14.95 -0.95
CA SER A 52 2.74 -16.24 -1.65
C SER A 52 3.40 -16.14 -3.01
N CYS A 53 4.55 -15.46 -3.10
CA CYS A 53 5.38 -15.53 -4.30
C CYS A 53 5.99 -16.94 -4.40
N LYS A 54 5.26 -17.86 -5.04
CA LYS A 54 5.62 -19.27 -5.18
C LYS A 54 5.22 -19.77 -6.56
N ASN A 55 5.96 -20.72 -7.09
CA ASN A 55 5.49 -21.47 -8.25
C ASN A 55 4.39 -22.43 -7.76
N THR A 56 3.26 -22.48 -8.47
CA THR A 56 2.16 -23.40 -8.16
C THR A 56 2.37 -24.77 -8.79
N TYR A 57 3.22 -24.88 -9.83
CA TYR A 57 3.60 -26.13 -10.48
C TYR A 57 4.26 -27.15 -9.53
N GLY A 58 4.87 -26.67 -8.44
CA GLY A 58 5.46 -27.52 -7.40
C GLY A 58 6.90 -27.99 -7.66
N ASP A 59 7.41 -27.89 -8.90
CA ASP A 59 8.83 -28.09 -9.23
C ASP A 59 9.50 -26.80 -9.67
N ASP A 60 10.19 -26.18 -8.72
CA ASP A 60 10.91 -24.94 -8.91
C ASP A 60 12.08 -25.05 -9.89
N ALA A 61 12.75 -26.20 -9.97
CA ALA A 61 13.91 -26.38 -10.84
C ALA A 61 13.51 -26.40 -12.32
N THR A 62 12.35 -27.01 -12.61
CA THR A 62 11.78 -27.04 -13.95
C THR A 62 11.25 -25.66 -14.35
N CYS A 63 10.56 -24.96 -13.44
CA CYS A 63 10.17 -23.56 -13.68
C CYS A 63 11.39 -22.68 -13.99
N ASP A 64 12.48 -22.76 -13.22
CA ASP A 64 13.71 -22.00 -13.46
C ASP A 64 14.37 -22.34 -14.81
N LEU A 65 14.31 -23.62 -15.21
CA LEU A 65 14.86 -24.08 -16.49
C LEU A 65 14.05 -23.54 -17.68
N TRP A 66 12.72 -23.56 -17.59
CA TRP A 66 11.85 -23.00 -18.61
C TRP A 66 11.96 -21.48 -18.70
N THR A 67 12.12 -20.79 -17.57
CA THR A 67 12.45 -19.36 -17.57
C THR A 67 13.74 -19.08 -18.34
N ARG A 68 14.82 -19.87 -18.13
CA ARG A 68 16.08 -19.71 -18.89
C ARG A 68 15.92 -19.99 -20.38
N GLN A 69 14.90 -20.74 -20.78
CA GLN A 69 14.56 -21.01 -22.17
C GLN A 69 13.63 -19.95 -22.78
N GLY A 70 13.27 -18.89 -22.03
CA GLY A 70 12.41 -17.80 -22.51
C GLY A 70 10.92 -18.12 -22.49
N GLN A 71 10.49 -19.19 -21.82
CA GLN A 71 9.09 -19.66 -21.86
C GLN A 71 8.06 -18.71 -21.23
N CYS A 72 8.53 -17.76 -20.40
CA CYS A 72 7.66 -16.74 -19.79
C CYS A 72 7.06 -15.77 -20.82
N GLU A 73 7.70 -15.58 -21.98
CA GLU A 73 7.17 -14.72 -23.07
C GLU A 73 6.41 -15.53 -24.13
N VAL A 74 6.55 -16.85 -24.11
CA VAL A 74 5.99 -17.77 -25.13
C VAL A 74 4.65 -18.33 -24.68
N THR A 75 4.46 -18.59 -23.38
CA THR A 75 3.28 -19.29 -22.88
C THR A 75 2.67 -18.60 -21.66
N GLU A 76 1.35 -18.37 -21.73
CA GLU A 76 0.56 -17.83 -20.61
C GLU A 76 0.53 -18.82 -19.43
N TRP A 77 0.65 -20.13 -19.70
CA TRP A 77 0.72 -21.17 -18.67
C TRP A 77 1.87 -20.95 -17.67
N MET A 78 3.04 -20.49 -18.15
CA MET A 78 4.16 -20.16 -17.26
C MET A 78 3.84 -19.00 -16.33
N LEU A 79 3.00 -18.06 -16.77
CA LEU A 79 2.59 -16.93 -15.96
C LEU A 79 1.74 -17.38 -14.77
N ASP A 80 0.85 -18.35 -14.97
CA ASP A 80 -0.02 -18.88 -13.90
C ASP A 80 0.65 -19.92 -12.99
N ASN A 81 1.65 -20.63 -13.51
CA ASN A 81 2.22 -21.82 -12.85
C ASN A 81 3.61 -21.62 -12.25
N CYS A 82 4.36 -20.66 -12.80
CA CYS A 82 5.75 -20.38 -12.45
C CYS A 82 5.97 -18.89 -12.15
N GLU A 83 5.00 -18.24 -11.50
CA GLU A 83 5.00 -16.80 -11.17
C GLU A 83 6.33 -16.32 -10.56
N ARG A 84 6.88 -17.10 -9.61
CA ARG A 84 8.13 -16.76 -8.93
C ARG A 84 9.33 -16.82 -9.87
N SER A 85 9.43 -17.87 -10.68
CA SER A 85 10.55 -18.06 -11.61
C SER A 85 10.47 -17.08 -12.79
N CYS A 86 9.26 -16.73 -13.27
CA CYS A 86 9.06 -15.71 -14.29
C CYS A 86 9.21 -14.25 -13.78
N GLY A 87 9.47 -14.05 -12.49
CA GLY A 87 9.63 -12.72 -11.92
C GLY A 87 8.34 -11.90 -11.85
N LEU A 88 7.19 -12.58 -11.89
CA LEU A 88 5.87 -11.93 -11.81
C LEU A 88 5.52 -11.51 -10.38
N CYS A 89 6.30 -11.95 -9.40
CA CYS A 89 6.13 -11.58 -8.01
C CYS A 89 7.45 -11.12 -7.37
N ILE A 90 7.33 -10.19 -6.42
CA ILE A 90 8.47 -9.62 -5.71
C ILE A 90 8.95 -10.65 -4.67
N VAL A 91 10.18 -11.14 -4.83
CA VAL A 91 10.85 -12.01 -3.84
C VAL A 91 11.77 -11.16 -2.98
N ASP A 92 11.54 -11.16 -1.68
CA ASP A 92 12.44 -10.55 -0.71
C ASP A 92 13.69 -11.43 -0.54
N LYS A 93 14.82 -10.96 -1.06
CA LYS A 93 16.12 -11.67 -1.00
C LYS A 93 16.81 -11.48 0.35
N ASP A 94 16.64 -10.32 0.96
CA ASP A 94 17.22 -9.90 2.24
C ASP A 94 16.40 -8.78 2.90
N GLU A 95 16.72 -8.41 4.13
CA GLU A 95 15.98 -7.38 4.89
C GLU A 95 15.93 -6.00 4.20
N ASN A 96 16.95 -5.63 3.40
CA ASN A 96 16.91 -4.38 2.63
C ASN A 96 15.89 -4.44 1.51
N SER A 97 15.78 -5.58 0.81
CA SER A 97 14.75 -5.77 -0.21
C SER A 97 13.34 -5.80 0.39
N LYS A 98 13.16 -6.38 1.60
CA LYS A 98 11.89 -6.29 2.35
C LYS A 98 11.53 -4.85 2.66
N PHE A 99 12.50 -4.09 3.15
CA PHE A 99 12.29 -2.67 3.44
C PHE A 99 11.95 -1.87 2.18
N GLN A 100 12.66 -2.09 1.08
CA GLN A 100 12.38 -1.44 -0.20
C GLN A 100 10.96 -1.74 -0.67
N ARG A 101 10.53 -3.01 -0.59
CA ARG A 101 9.16 -3.39 -0.92
C ARG A 101 8.13 -2.68 -0.02
N ILE A 102 8.40 -2.54 1.27
CA ILE A 102 7.53 -1.77 2.18
C ILE A 102 7.45 -0.30 1.74
N LEU A 103 8.56 0.30 1.31
CA LEU A 103 8.58 1.68 0.80
C LEU A 103 7.75 1.83 -0.48
N ASP A 104 7.94 0.94 -1.44
CA ASP A 104 7.23 0.98 -2.73
C ASP A 104 5.71 0.83 -2.50
N GLU A 105 5.33 -0.15 -1.67
CA GLU A 105 3.93 -0.35 -1.30
C GLU A 105 3.35 0.84 -0.52
N PHE A 106 4.14 1.48 0.35
CA PHE A 106 3.69 2.68 1.08
C PHE A 106 3.51 3.87 0.13
N TYR A 107 4.40 4.02 -0.85
CA TYR A 107 4.32 5.08 -1.85
C TYR A 107 3.08 4.93 -2.73
N ASP A 108 2.79 3.70 -3.19
CA ASP A 108 1.57 3.38 -3.92
C ASP A 108 0.31 3.66 -3.09
N TYR A 109 0.26 3.14 -1.86
CA TYR A 109 -0.84 3.41 -0.92
C TYR A 109 -1.08 4.91 -0.71
N ARG A 110 -0.01 5.68 -0.48
CA ARG A 110 -0.10 7.13 -0.30
C ARG A 110 -0.62 7.80 -1.57
N SER A 111 -0.13 7.39 -2.73
CA SER A 111 -0.59 7.94 -4.02
C SER A 111 -2.07 7.66 -4.26
N ARG A 112 -2.55 6.48 -3.87
CA ARG A 112 -3.97 6.12 -3.95
C ARG A 112 -4.85 6.86 -2.96
N GLU A 113 -4.39 7.06 -1.73
CA GLU A 113 -5.14 7.81 -0.70
C GLU A 113 -5.15 9.32 -0.93
N PHE A 114 -4.15 9.83 -1.65
CA PHE A 114 -3.98 11.25 -1.98
C PHE A 114 -3.73 11.44 -3.50
N PRO A 115 -4.72 11.13 -4.38
CA PRO A 115 -4.54 11.16 -5.83
C PRO A 115 -4.10 12.50 -6.41
N GLU A 116 -4.55 13.61 -5.83
CA GLU A 116 -4.18 14.96 -6.25
C GLU A 116 -2.70 15.25 -6.00
N TYR A 117 -2.17 14.76 -4.87
CA TYR A 117 -0.74 14.83 -4.57
C TYR A 117 0.05 13.93 -5.51
N ALA A 118 -0.47 12.74 -5.84
CA ALA A 118 0.15 11.84 -6.80
C ALA A 118 0.34 12.52 -8.17
N THR A 119 -0.72 13.15 -8.70
CA THR A 119 -0.66 13.94 -9.93
C THR A 119 0.37 15.06 -9.83
N TYR A 120 0.41 15.81 -8.72
CA TYR A 120 1.36 16.89 -8.49
C TYR A 120 2.82 16.46 -8.58
N VAL A 121 3.16 15.25 -8.09
CA VAL A 121 4.52 14.71 -8.14
C VAL A 121 4.82 13.88 -9.40
N GLY A 122 3.91 13.86 -10.39
CA GLY A 122 4.08 13.17 -11.67
C GLY A 122 3.70 11.68 -11.66
N TYR A 123 2.95 11.23 -10.66
CA TYR A 123 2.43 9.86 -10.57
C TYR A 123 0.96 9.81 -11.03
N HIS A 124 0.74 9.28 -12.23
CA HIS A 124 -0.53 9.44 -12.97
C HIS A 124 -1.46 8.22 -12.94
N ASP A 125 -1.16 7.17 -12.16
CA ASP A 125 -1.99 5.96 -12.11
C ASP A 125 -3.36 6.19 -11.48
N TYR A 126 -3.47 7.23 -10.64
CA TYR A 126 -4.68 7.58 -9.89
C TYR A 126 -5.33 8.90 -10.37
N ASP A 127 -5.03 9.31 -11.60
CA ASP A 127 -5.53 10.57 -12.19
C ASP A 127 -7.06 10.65 -12.36
N ASP A 128 -7.75 9.53 -12.15
CA ASP A 128 -9.21 9.41 -12.25
C ASP A 128 -9.95 9.47 -10.91
N ALA A 129 -9.23 9.66 -9.80
CA ALA A 129 -9.77 9.67 -8.45
C ALA A 129 -9.50 11.00 -7.73
N LEU A 130 -10.25 11.25 -6.67
CA LEU A 130 -10.10 12.38 -5.75
C LEU A 130 -9.93 11.88 -4.31
N GLU A 131 -9.27 12.68 -3.48
CA GLU A 131 -9.17 12.43 -2.05
C GLU A 131 -10.56 12.32 -1.41
N SER A 132 -10.78 11.27 -0.60
CA SER A 132 -12.00 11.15 0.20
C SER A 132 -11.85 11.81 1.56
N PHE A 133 -12.85 12.61 1.92
CA PHE A 133 -12.97 13.31 3.20
C PHE A 133 -13.98 12.63 4.15
N ARG A 134 -14.39 11.39 3.88
CA ARG A 134 -15.22 10.62 4.82
C ARG A 134 -14.43 10.28 6.09
N LEU A 135 -15.11 10.27 7.24
CA LEU A 135 -14.49 9.79 8.49
C LEU A 135 -13.98 8.35 8.38
N SER A 136 -14.66 7.50 7.61
CA SER A 136 -14.20 6.14 7.33
C SER A 136 -12.89 6.09 6.53
N ALA A 137 -12.60 7.11 5.70
CA ALA A 137 -11.30 7.25 5.07
C ALA A 137 -10.21 7.56 6.09
N PHE A 138 -10.52 8.38 7.11
CA PHE A 138 -9.57 8.68 8.19
C PHE A 138 -9.25 7.41 9.00
N ASP A 139 -10.28 6.63 9.36
CA ASP A 139 -10.12 5.34 10.05
C ASP A 139 -9.28 4.37 9.23
N ARG A 140 -9.58 4.23 7.92
CA ARG A 140 -8.81 3.40 6.99
C ARG A 140 -7.35 3.81 6.96
N ARG A 141 -7.05 5.10 6.74
CA ARG A 141 -5.67 5.60 6.69
C ARG A 141 -4.89 5.32 7.98
N LYS A 142 -5.53 5.45 9.14
CA LYS A 142 -4.93 5.11 10.43
C LYS A 142 -4.69 3.61 10.58
N ASN A 143 -5.59 2.76 10.11
CA ASN A 143 -5.39 1.31 10.18
C ASN A 143 -4.28 0.83 9.23
N GLU A 144 -4.28 1.31 7.99
CA GLU A 144 -3.21 1.03 7.00
C GLU A 144 -1.84 1.48 7.55
N THR A 145 -1.77 2.69 8.11
CA THR A 145 -0.54 3.21 8.72
C THR A 145 -0.04 2.34 9.88
N ASN A 146 -0.94 1.81 10.71
CA ASN A 146 -0.56 0.84 11.76
C ASN A 146 -0.02 -0.48 11.17
N GLY A 147 -0.58 -0.94 10.05
CA GLY A 147 -0.07 -2.09 9.31
C GLY A 147 1.38 -1.86 8.87
N TYR A 148 1.67 -0.72 8.25
CA TYR A 148 3.04 -0.35 7.85
C TYR A 148 4.00 -0.25 9.05
N ILE A 149 3.59 0.38 10.16
CA ILE A 149 4.39 0.45 11.39
C ILE A 149 4.72 -0.95 11.91
N THR A 150 3.74 -1.87 11.91
CA THR A 150 3.92 -3.24 12.37
C THR A 150 4.95 -3.96 11.50
N ARG A 151 4.84 -3.84 10.18
CA ARG A 151 5.79 -4.42 9.22
C ARG A 151 7.19 -3.85 9.37
N LEU A 152 7.32 -2.54 9.55
CA LEU A 152 8.62 -1.88 9.77
C LEU A 152 9.29 -2.32 11.08
N LYS A 153 8.52 -2.48 12.16
CA LYS A 153 9.01 -2.97 13.46
C LYS A 153 9.37 -4.45 13.44
N ALA A 154 8.82 -5.22 12.50
CA ALA A 154 9.13 -6.63 12.30
C ALA A 154 10.41 -6.88 11.49
N LEU A 155 10.96 -5.86 10.83
CA LEU A 155 12.23 -5.97 10.11
C LEU A 155 13.37 -6.28 11.08
N ASP A 156 14.26 -7.18 10.67
CA ASP A 156 15.48 -7.45 11.43
C ASP A 156 16.51 -6.35 11.18
N THR A 157 16.51 -5.36 12.08
CA THR A 157 17.42 -4.22 12.03
C THR A 157 18.91 -4.61 12.11
N GLY A 158 19.25 -5.83 12.54
CA GLY A 158 20.63 -6.34 12.50
C GLY A 158 21.17 -6.45 11.09
N HIS A 159 20.35 -6.93 10.16
CA HIS A 159 20.69 -7.27 8.77
C HIS A 159 20.39 -6.16 7.76
N LEU A 160 19.87 -5.02 8.20
CA LEU A 160 19.73 -3.83 7.37
C LEU A 160 21.07 -3.12 7.12
N SER A 161 21.20 -2.48 5.96
CA SER A 161 22.28 -1.54 5.68
C SER A 161 22.22 -0.35 6.64
N LYS A 162 23.35 0.35 6.85
CA LYS A 162 23.40 1.54 7.72
C LYS A 162 22.40 2.62 7.29
N VAL A 163 22.20 2.78 5.98
CA VAL A 163 21.20 3.70 5.41
C VAL A 163 19.81 3.23 5.78
N ASN A 164 19.46 1.98 5.51
CA ASN A 164 18.11 1.47 5.75
C ASN A 164 17.76 1.41 7.24
N LYS A 165 18.72 1.18 8.15
CA LYS A 165 18.48 1.33 9.59
C LYS A 165 18.01 2.75 9.96
N ARG A 166 18.60 3.77 9.35
CA ARG A 166 18.21 5.18 9.55
C ARG A 166 16.84 5.45 8.92
N GLU A 167 16.63 5.02 7.68
CA GLU A 167 15.37 5.26 6.97
C GLU A 167 14.18 4.56 7.64
N VAL A 168 14.34 3.31 8.10
CA VAL A 168 13.32 2.60 8.90
C VAL A 168 12.97 3.40 10.16
N ARG A 169 13.96 3.95 10.86
CA ARG A 169 13.73 4.77 12.06
C ARG A 169 12.96 6.05 11.73
N ILE A 170 13.35 6.77 10.68
CA ILE A 170 12.69 8.02 10.25
C ILE A 170 11.25 7.72 9.85
N LEU A 171 11.04 6.74 8.98
CA LEU A 171 9.70 6.39 8.50
C LEU A 171 8.81 5.90 9.64
N THR A 172 9.30 5.01 10.50
CA THR A 172 8.52 4.53 11.66
C THR A 172 8.11 5.69 12.56
N SER A 173 9.01 6.65 12.82
CA SER A 173 8.70 7.85 13.61
C SER A 173 7.67 8.75 12.94
N TYR A 174 7.78 8.95 11.62
CA TYR A 174 6.83 9.74 10.84
C TYR A 174 5.43 9.13 10.89
N LEU A 175 5.31 7.83 10.62
CA LEU A 175 4.04 7.10 10.66
C LEU A 175 3.45 7.04 12.08
N GLN A 176 4.28 6.85 13.10
CA GLN A 176 3.83 6.85 14.50
C GLN A 176 3.27 8.22 14.89
N THR A 177 3.89 9.32 14.44
CA THR A 177 3.38 10.69 14.68
C THR A 177 1.97 10.88 14.11
N PHE A 178 1.73 10.36 12.90
CA PHE A 178 0.38 10.37 12.31
C PHE A 178 -0.63 9.59 13.15
N VAL A 179 -0.30 8.36 13.57
CA VAL A 179 -1.18 7.53 14.40
C VAL A 179 -1.43 8.16 15.77
N ASP A 180 -0.42 8.71 16.43
CA ASP A 180 -0.53 9.36 17.73
C ASP A 180 -1.39 10.64 17.65
N GLY A 181 -1.28 11.36 16.54
CA GLY A 181 -2.08 12.54 16.22
C GLY A 181 -3.54 12.23 15.90
N TYR A 182 -3.88 10.98 15.55
CA TYR A 182 -5.22 10.58 15.14
C TYR A 182 -6.30 10.82 16.21
N LYS A 183 -5.92 10.85 17.49
CA LYS A 183 -6.83 11.23 18.58
C LYS A 183 -7.39 12.65 18.43
N TRP A 184 -6.68 13.52 17.71
CA TRP A 184 -7.05 14.91 17.42
C TRP A 184 -7.75 15.10 16.07
N ARG A 185 -8.12 14.02 15.36
CA ARG A 185 -8.76 14.10 14.03
C ARG A 185 -10.02 14.97 13.99
N ASP A 186 -10.78 15.01 15.09
CA ASP A 186 -12.01 15.80 15.21
C ASP A 186 -11.73 17.28 15.59
N TYR A 187 -10.49 17.78 15.45
CA TYR A 187 -10.12 19.18 15.68
C TYR A 187 -9.84 19.89 14.35
N GLY A 188 -8.64 19.69 13.78
CA GLY A 188 -8.21 20.39 12.56
C GLY A 188 -8.90 19.85 11.30
N ALA A 189 -8.95 18.53 11.14
CA ALA A 189 -9.40 17.91 9.89
C ALA A 189 -10.90 18.14 9.59
N LEU A 190 -11.70 18.56 10.58
CA LEU A 190 -13.12 18.89 10.35
C LEU A 190 -13.35 20.26 9.73
N ASN A 191 -12.35 21.15 9.78
CA ASN A 191 -12.42 22.50 9.26
C ASN A 191 -11.50 22.63 8.05
N SER A 192 -11.87 21.97 6.94
CA SER A 192 -11.04 21.81 5.74
C SER A 192 -10.94 23.05 4.83
N ILE A 193 -11.34 24.23 5.32
CA ILE A 193 -11.33 25.48 4.56
C ILE A 193 -10.85 26.61 5.47
N ASN A 194 -9.86 27.36 5.00
CA ASN A 194 -9.42 28.64 5.57
C ASN A 194 -9.05 29.63 4.45
N PHE A 195 -8.42 30.76 4.78
CA PHE A 195 -8.03 31.76 3.80
C PHE A 195 -6.79 31.32 2.98
N LEU A 196 -5.98 30.39 3.49
CA LEU A 196 -4.76 29.91 2.83
C LEU A 196 -4.95 28.64 1.98
N GLU A 197 -5.90 27.79 2.32
CA GLU A 197 -6.01 26.41 1.88
C GLU A 197 -7.48 25.96 1.77
N GLY A 198 -7.69 24.79 1.17
CA GLY A 198 -9.00 24.17 0.99
C GLY A 198 -9.57 24.34 -0.43
N LEU A 199 -10.64 23.61 -0.71
CA LEU A 199 -11.23 23.54 -2.05
C LEU A 199 -11.80 24.88 -2.55
N ALA A 200 -12.06 25.83 -1.64
CA ALA A 200 -12.57 27.15 -1.98
C ALA A 200 -11.58 27.98 -2.83
N LYS A 201 -10.28 27.69 -2.76
CA LYS A 201 -9.27 28.28 -3.66
C LYS A 201 -9.28 27.71 -5.07
N GLY A 202 -10.16 26.75 -5.32
CA GLY A 202 -10.16 25.93 -6.52
C GLY A 202 -9.22 24.74 -6.36
N PRO A 203 -9.54 23.61 -7.00
CA PRO A 203 -8.61 22.50 -7.06
C PRO A 203 -7.33 22.93 -7.78
N GLN A 204 -6.16 22.58 -7.23
CA GLN A 204 -4.87 22.86 -7.89
C GLN A 204 -4.50 21.81 -8.94
N TRP A 205 -5.07 20.61 -8.85
CA TRP A 205 -4.78 19.49 -9.75
C TRP A 205 -5.05 19.74 -11.24
N PRO A 206 -5.94 20.66 -11.70
CA PRO A 206 -6.03 21.02 -13.12
C PRO A 206 -4.74 21.63 -13.67
N LEU A 207 -3.92 22.27 -12.83
CA LEU A 207 -2.64 22.87 -13.26
C LEU A 207 -1.56 21.81 -13.53
N TYR A 208 -1.72 20.62 -12.96
CA TYR A 208 -0.73 19.54 -12.99
C TYR A 208 -1.26 18.29 -13.71
N ALA A 209 -2.48 18.34 -14.24
CA ALA A 209 -3.10 17.21 -14.93
C ALA A 209 -2.29 16.86 -16.20
N ARG A 210 -2.00 15.58 -16.39
CA ARG A 210 -1.50 15.09 -17.68
C ARG A 210 -2.67 15.05 -18.66
N LEU A 211 -2.50 15.61 -19.85
CA LEU A 211 -3.54 15.70 -20.89
C LEU A 211 -2.92 15.42 -22.28
N GLU A 212 -2.23 14.29 -22.40
CA GLU A 212 -1.44 13.95 -23.60
C GLU A 212 -2.16 12.93 -24.51
N SER A 213 -3.02 12.11 -23.93
CA SER A 213 -3.72 11.03 -24.64
C SER A 213 -5.23 11.06 -24.36
N GLU A 214 -6.02 10.41 -25.23
CA GLU A 214 -7.46 10.22 -25.00
C GLU A 214 -7.74 9.63 -23.62
N HIS A 215 -6.94 8.64 -23.20
CA HIS A 215 -7.05 8.01 -21.89
C HIS A 215 -6.89 9.02 -20.76
N ASP A 216 -5.94 9.96 -20.87
CA ASP A 216 -5.73 10.99 -19.86
C ASP A 216 -6.94 11.94 -19.75
N PHE A 217 -7.52 12.34 -20.89
CA PHE A 217 -8.75 13.13 -20.90
C PHE A 217 -9.92 12.38 -20.25
N GLN A 218 -10.06 11.07 -20.48
CA GLN A 218 -11.11 10.27 -19.84
C GLN A 218 -10.95 10.22 -18.32
N ARG A 219 -9.71 10.04 -17.83
CA ARG A 219 -9.41 10.10 -16.39
C ARG A 219 -9.74 11.47 -15.80
N TYR A 220 -9.33 12.54 -16.49
CA TYR A 220 -9.61 13.92 -16.08
C TYR A 220 -11.12 14.21 -15.99
N LEU A 221 -11.91 13.77 -16.97
CA LEU A 221 -13.37 13.91 -16.95
C LEU A 221 -14.01 13.13 -15.79
N LYS A 222 -13.52 11.92 -15.49
CA LYS A 222 -14.00 11.12 -14.34
C LYS A 222 -13.67 11.80 -13.01
N ARG A 223 -12.49 12.40 -12.89
CA ARG A 223 -12.10 13.20 -11.72
C ARG A 223 -13.01 14.42 -11.54
N LEU A 224 -13.26 15.18 -12.62
CA LEU A 224 -14.21 16.31 -12.60
C LEU A 224 -15.62 15.88 -12.19
N ALA A 225 -16.10 14.75 -12.70
CA ALA A 225 -17.42 14.21 -12.35
C ALA A 225 -17.54 13.85 -10.85
N SER A 226 -16.42 13.53 -10.19
CA SER A 226 -16.38 13.16 -8.77
C SER A 226 -16.28 14.37 -7.82
N PHE A 227 -16.03 15.58 -8.35
CA PHE A 227 -15.80 16.77 -7.55
C PHE A 227 -17.01 17.18 -6.66
N PRO A 228 -18.27 17.10 -7.12
CA PRO A 228 -19.42 17.38 -6.27
C PRO A 228 -19.49 16.50 -5.03
N ASP A 229 -19.10 15.22 -5.15
CA ASP A 229 -19.09 14.29 -4.01
C ASP A 229 -18.01 14.68 -2.99
N GLN A 230 -16.83 15.08 -3.45
CA GLN A 230 -15.76 15.57 -2.57
C GLN A 230 -16.19 16.82 -1.78
N ILE A 231 -16.90 17.75 -2.44
CA ILE A 231 -17.50 18.93 -1.77
C ILE A 231 -18.49 18.49 -0.70
N ASN A 232 -19.38 17.55 -1.01
CA ASN A 232 -20.37 17.04 -0.05
C ASN A 232 -19.73 16.37 1.17
N GLU A 233 -18.63 15.65 0.98
CA GLU A 233 -17.86 15.05 2.06
C GLU A 233 -17.25 16.12 2.99
N GLN A 234 -16.69 17.20 2.44
CA GLN A 234 -16.20 18.32 3.26
C GLN A 234 -17.31 19.07 3.99
N ILE A 235 -18.46 19.29 3.34
CA ILE A 235 -19.65 19.87 4.00
C ILE A 235 -20.06 19.00 5.20
N ALA A 236 -20.00 17.67 5.07
CA ALA A 236 -20.31 16.77 6.17
C ALA A 236 -19.32 16.91 7.34
N LEU A 237 -18.02 17.05 7.05
CA LEU A 237 -17.00 17.34 8.08
C LEU A 237 -17.27 18.66 8.80
N MET A 238 -17.57 19.73 8.06
CA MET A 238 -17.87 21.04 8.65
C MET A 238 -19.17 21.02 9.49
N LYS A 239 -20.21 20.31 9.04
CA LYS A 239 -21.44 20.10 9.83
C LYS A 239 -21.16 19.36 11.14
N ARG A 240 -20.23 18.40 11.12
CA ARG A 240 -19.76 17.74 12.34
C ARG A 240 -18.98 18.71 13.24
N ALA A 241 -18.11 19.56 12.69
CA ALA A 241 -17.41 20.59 13.47
C ALA A 241 -18.39 21.52 14.21
N ILE A 242 -19.46 21.96 13.52
CA ILE A 242 -20.53 22.79 14.12
C ILE A 242 -21.20 22.04 15.27
N THR A 243 -21.56 20.77 15.06
CA THR A 243 -22.20 19.92 16.10
C THR A 243 -21.32 19.79 17.34
N LEU A 244 -20.01 19.65 17.14
CA LEU A 244 -19.02 19.54 18.22
C LEU A 244 -18.63 20.89 18.84
N LYS A 245 -19.15 22.02 18.33
CA LYS A 245 -18.74 23.38 18.69
C LYS A 245 -17.24 23.62 18.51
N ARG A 246 -16.70 23.13 17.39
CA ARG A 246 -15.27 23.17 17.01
C ARG A 246 -15.04 23.85 15.67
N SER A 247 -15.90 24.78 15.28
CA SER A 247 -15.66 25.57 14.07
C SER A 247 -14.42 26.45 14.23
N SER A 248 -13.70 26.67 13.13
CA SER A 248 -12.64 27.67 13.07
C SER A 248 -13.12 29.06 13.50
N HIS A 249 -12.19 29.88 13.98
CA HIS A 249 -12.47 31.28 14.30
C HIS A 249 -12.75 32.07 13.01
N MET A 250 -13.51 33.16 13.11
CA MET A 250 -13.85 33.99 11.93
C MET A 250 -12.62 34.59 11.23
N VAL A 251 -11.50 34.74 11.96
CA VAL A 251 -10.20 35.20 11.41
C VAL A 251 -9.19 34.08 11.25
N SER A 252 -9.63 32.82 11.27
CA SER A 252 -8.74 31.70 10.96
C SER A 252 -8.24 31.84 9.52
N VAL A 253 -6.92 32.03 9.41
CA VAL A 253 -6.18 32.16 8.17
C VAL A 253 -5.90 30.79 7.59
#